data_AF-A0A375I5F5-F1
#
_entry.id   AF-A0A375I5F5-F1
#
_cell.length_a   1.000
_cell.length_b   1.000
_cell.length_c   1.000
_cell.angle_alpha   90.00
_cell.angle_beta   90.00
_cell.angle_gamma   90.00
#
_symmetry.space_group_name_H-M   'P 1'
#
loop_
_entity.id
_entity.type
_entity.pdbx_description
1 polymer ?
#
loop_
_entity_poly.entity_id
_entity_poly.type
_entity_poly.pdbx_seq_one_letter_code
_entity_poly.pdbx_strand_id
1 'polypeptide(L)'
;MAVNPATRRRMSEQETRERVLDLASDRLVEQGLSVGLDALRMEQVIAEAGVSRASAYRCWPHRADFLADALVHAIGRTSLVPEDDETIRRLLGVLEARRDVLGTEQGRRDVVVEALRVSLDADIRRMLASPKWRLFMALSVTHQTLPDEDLRATVAASLAEMEHAMVQRRAEIYETMAAMIGYRQRPPWSGEEGFMALSQLSGLTMRGVLSRALGDPDWLDERTELALFGASGPAPWSQPEIALTTVLLGHLEPDPSVVWTPERIAASEEQFAAIAASLGASPDQARGDPT
;
A
#
# COMPACT_ATOMS: atom_id res chain seq x y z
N MET A 1 -26.33 -45.62 20.17
CA MET A 1 -25.30 -44.65 19.77
C MET A 1 -24.62 -45.18 18.52
N ALA A 2 -24.89 -44.59 17.36
CA ALA A 2 -24.13 -44.83 16.14
C ALA A 2 -23.55 -43.48 15.72
N VAL A 3 -22.23 -43.34 15.89
CA VAL A 3 -21.48 -42.18 15.40
C VAL A 3 -21.35 -42.36 13.89
N ASN A 4 -21.99 -41.48 13.13
CA ASN A 4 -21.85 -41.39 11.69
C ASN A 4 -20.47 -40.80 11.37
N PRO A 5 -19.57 -41.48 10.64
CA PRO A 5 -18.29 -40.89 10.29
C PRO A 5 -18.53 -39.73 9.33
N ALA A 6 -18.19 -38.52 9.76
CA ALA A 6 -18.27 -37.32 8.94
C ALA A 6 -17.48 -37.56 7.64
N THR A 7 -18.20 -37.64 6.51
CA THR A 7 -17.62 -37.78 5.18
C THR A 7 -16.72 -36.58 4.94
N ARG A 8 -15.41 -36.82 4.85
CA ARG A 8 -14.41 -35.79 4.54
C ARG A 8 -14.79 -35.17 3.20
N ARG A 9 -15.36 -33.97 3.23
CA ARG A 9 -15.78 -33.22 2.04
C ARG A 9 -14.59 -33.14 1.09
N ARG A 10 -14.75 -33.66 -0.13
CA ARG A 10 -13.69 -33.65 -1.15
C ARG A 10 -13.43 -32.19 -1.49
N MET A 11 -12.26 -31.68 -1.12
CA MET A 11 -11.82 -30.33 -1.47
C MET A 11 -11.93 -30.15 -2.98
N SER A 12 -12.55 -29.05 -3.40
CA SER A 12 -12.61 -28.62 -4.77
C SER A 12 -11.22 -28.25 -5.28
N GLU A 13 -11.09 -28.13 -6.60
CA GLU A 13 -9.85 -27.68 -7.23
C GLU A 13 -9.49 -26.25 -6.79
N GLN A 14 -10.50 -25.38 -6.64
CA GLN A 14 -10.31 -24.00 -6.17
C GLN A 14 -9.80 -23.95 -4.72
N GLU A 15 -10.45 -24.67 -3.80
CA GLU A 15 -10.00 -24.74 -2.39
C GLU A 15 -8.61 -25.38 -2.26
N THR A 16 -8.26 -26.28 -3.20
CA THR A 16 -6.90 -26.84 -3.28
C THR A 16 -5.90 -25.78 -3.72
N ARG A 17 -6.23 -25.00 -4.77
CA ARG A 17 -5.38 -23.92 -5.27
C ARG A 17 -5.12 -22.88 -4.20
N GLU A 18 -6.19 -22.30 -3.63
CA GLU A 18 -6.11 -21.25 -2.61
C GLU A 18 -5.23 -21.67 -1.43
N ARG A 19 -5.47 -22.85 -0.85
CA ARG A 19 -4.74 -23.30 0.34
C ARG A 19 -3.24 -23.50 0.10
N VAL A 20 -2.87 -24.04 -1.06
CA VAL A 20 -1.46 -24.26 -1.41
C VAL A 20 -0.78 -22.93 -1.76
N LEU A 21 -1.47 -22.02 -2.45
CA LEU A 21 -0.93 -20.71 -2.82
C LEU A 21 -0.79 -19.76 -1.62
N ASP A 22 -1.72 -19.78 -0.66
CA ASP A 22 -1.59 -19.03 0.59
C ASP A 22 -0.31 -19.44 1.34
N LEU A 23 -0.12 -20.75 1.55
CA LEU A 23 1.08 -21.27 2.22
C LEU A 23 2.37 -20.95 1.43
N ALA A 24 2.32 -21.06 0.10
CA ALA A 24 3.46 -20.73 -0.77
C ALA A 24 3.81 -19.24 -0.69
N SER A 25 2.80 -18.38 -0.71
CA SER A 25 2.95 -16.92 -0.59
C SER A 25 3.53 -16.53 0.77
N ASP A 26 3.02 -17.09 1.86
CA ASP A 26 3.51 -16.77 3.21
C ASP A 26 5.00 -17.12 3.34
N ARG A 27 5.42 -18.26 2.79
CA ARG A 27 6.85 -18.64 2.72
C ARG A 27 7.69 -17.68 1.89
N LEU A 28 7.19 -17.27 0.72
CA LEU A 28 7.89 -16.31 -0.14
C LEU A 28 8.09 -14.96 0.57
N VAL A 29 7.09 -14.52 1.32
CA VAL A 29 7.08 -13.26 2.08
C VAL A 29 8.02 -13.35 3.30
N GLU A 30 8.04 -14.48 4.01
CA GLU A 30 8.90 -14.72 5.18
C GLU A 30 10.38 -14.91 4.82
N GLN A 31 10.67 -15.69 3.78
CA GLN A 31 12.04 -16.06 3.41
C GLN A 31 12.71 -15.00 2.53
N GLY A 32 11.92 -14.19 1.82
CA GLY A 32 12.40 -13.23 0.84
C GLY A 32 13.00 -13.90 -0.41
N LEU A 33 13.16 -13.13 -1.49
CA LEU A 33 13.75 -13.64 -2.74
C LEU A 33 15.23 -14.05 -2.63
N SER A 34 15.92 -13.63 -1.57
CA SER A 34 17.35 -13.89 -1.36
C SER A 34 17.68 -15.36 -1.09
N VAL A 35 16.73 -16.17 -0.60
CA VAL A 35 16.88 -17.64 -0.46
C VAL A 35 16.48 -18.36 -1.76
N GLY A 36 16.01 -17.62 -2.76
CA GLY A 36 15.72 -18.09 -4.11
C GLY A 36 14.42 -18.90 -4.22
N LEU A 37 13.85 -18.94 -5.42
CA LEU A 37 12.73 -19.83 -5.76
C LEU A 37 13.05 -21.31 -5.52
N ASP A 38 14.33 -21.66 -5.36
CA ASP A 38 14.81 -22.99 -5.02
C ASP A 38 14.39 -23.46 -3.61
N ALA A 39 14.15 -22.52 -2.69
CA ALA A 39 13.59 -22.81 -1.37
C ALA A 39 12.10 -23.17 -1.45
N LEU A 40 11.37 -22.67 -2.46
CA LEU A 40 9.97 -22.98 -2.69
C LEU A 40 9.83 -24.34 -3.41
N ARG A 41 9.96 -25.41 -2.63
CA ARG A 41 9.78 -26.79 -3.09
C ARG A 41 8.30 -27.15 -3.11
N MET A 42 7.74 -27.27 -4.31
CA MET A 42 6.33 -27.63 -4.54
C MET A 42 5.86 -28.83 -3.71
N GLU A 43 6.64 -29.92 -3.68
CA GLU A 43 6.29 -31.13 -2.89
C GLU A 43 6.17 -30.86 -1.39
N GLN A 44 7.03 -30.01 -0.84
CA GLN A 44 7.01 -29.65 0.56
C GLN A 44 5.78 -28.80 0.88
N VAL A 45 5.46 -27.82 0.04
CA VAL A 45 4.27 -26.98 0.19
C VAL A 45 3.00 -27.82 0.09
N ILE A 46 2.92 -28.77 -0.85
CA ILE A 46 1.76 -29.69 -0.98
C ILE A 46 1.56 -30.51 0.29
N ALA A 47 2.64 -31.10 0.82
CA ALA A 47 2.59 -31.93 2.02
C ALA A 47 2.11 -31.14 3.24
N GLU A 48 2.65 -29.93 3.43
CA GLU A 48 2.29 -29.07 4.55
C GLU A 48 0.90 -28.43 4.42
N ALA A 49 0.46 -28.13 3.20
CA ALA A 49 -0.90 -27.70 2.92
C ALA A 49 -1.94 -28.80 3.20
N GLY A 50 -1.51 -30.04 3.45
CA GLY A 50 -2.40 -31.18 3.72
C GLY A 50 -3.20 -31.62 2.49
N VAL A 51 -2.71 -31.30 1.29
CA VAL A 51 -3.35 -31.62 0.02
C VAL A 51 -2.76 -32.90 -0.58
N SER A 52 -3.59 -33.73 -1.19
CA SER A 52 -3.10 -34.93 -1.89
C SER A 52 -2.27 -34.55 -3.13
N ARG A 53 -1.16 -35.27 -3.36
CA ARG A 53 -0.32 -35.08 -4.55
C ARG A 53 -1.13 -35.13 -5.85
N ALA A 54 -2.07 -36.07 -5.97
CA ALA A 54 -2.93 -36.17 -7.15
C ALA A 54 -3.84 -34.93 -7.34
N SER A 55 -4.31 -34.29 -6.28
CA SER A 55 -5.07 -33.03 -6.39
C SER A 55 -4.17 -31.87 -6.80
N ALA A 56 -2.98 -31.75 -6.21
CA ALA A 56 -2.05 -30.68 -6.54
C ALA A 56 -1.54 -30.77 -7.98
N TYR A 57 -1.18 -31.97 -8.45
CA TYR A 57 -0.72 -32.17 -9.84
C TYR A 57 -1.83 -32.05 -10.89
N ARG A 58 -3.11 -32.11 -10.50
CA ARG A 58 -4.22 -31.70 -11.38
C ARG A 58 -4.28 -30.18 -11.54
N CYS A 59 -3.91 -29.43 -10.49
CA CYS A 59 -3.91 -27.96 -10.52
C CYS A 59 -2.66 -27.43 -11.23
N TRP A 60 -1.50 -28.05 -10.97
CA TRP A 60 -0.18 -27.69 -11.50
C TRP A 60 0.54 -28.94 -12.01
N PRO A 61 0.39 -29.27 -13.31
CA PRO A 61 1.12 -30.40 -13.91
C PRO A 61 2.63 -30.22 -13.82
N HIS A 62 3.12 -28.99 -13.92
CA HIS A 62 4.55 -28.66 -13.88
C HIS A 62 4.88 -27.72 -12.71
N ARG A 63 6.14 -27.77 -12.26
CA ARG A 63 6.65 -26.88 -11.20
C ARG A 63 6.59 -25.40 -11.63
N ALA A 64 6.82 -25.11 -12.91
CA ALA A 64 6.76 -23.75 -13.44
C ALA A 64 5.37 -23.13 -13.24
N ASP A 65 4.29 -23.89 -13.51
CA ASP A 65 2.90 -23.45 -13.29
C ASP A 65 2.65 -23.08 -11.83
N PHE A 66 3.11 -23.91 -10.90
CA PHE A 66 3.00 -23.64 -9.47
C PHE A 66 3.78 -22.39 -9.05
N LEU A 67 5.00 -22.21 -9.56
CA LEU A 67 5.82 -21.03 -9.24
C LEU A 67 5.20 -19.75 -9.79
N ALA A 68 4.63 -19.79 -10.99
CA ALA A 68 3.92 -18.66 -11.58
C ALA A 68 2.76 -18.25 -10.68
N ASP A 69 1.84 -19.18 -10.38
CA ASP A 69 0.67 -18.90 -9.55
C ASP A 69 1.08 -18.45 -8.14
N ALA A 70 2.11 -19.04 -7.54
CA ALA A 70 2.58 -18.66 -6.19
C ALA A 70 3.12 -17.23 -6.15
N LEU A 71 3.88 -16.82 -7.17
CA LEU A 71 4.41 -15.46 -7.27
C LEU A 71 3.30 -14.44 -7.56
N VAL A 72 2.40 -14.76 -8.48
CA VAL A 72 1.22 -13.93 -8.80
C VAL A 72 0.35 -13.76 -7.56
N HIS A 73 0.09 -14.84 -6.82
CA HIS A 73 -0.69 -14.80 -5.58
C HIS A 73 -0.01 -13.97 -4.50
N ALA A 74 1.31 -14.12 -4.32
CA ALA A 74 2.07 -13.35 -3.34
C ALA A 74 2.09 -11.85 -3.66
N ILE A 75 2.31 -11.48 -4.93
CA ILE A 75 2.23 -10.09 -5.40
C ILE A 75 0.81 -9.54 -5.23
N GLY A 76 -0.20 -10.32 -5.61
CA GLY A 76 -1.63 -10.01 -5.54
C GLY A 76 -2.12 -9.55 -4.16
N ARG A 77 -1.44 -9.96 -3.09
CA ARG A 77 -1.75 -9.62 -1.70
C ARG A 77 -1.10 -8.32 -1.21
N THR A 78 -0.41 -7.59 -2.09
CA THR A 78 0.22 -6.30 -1.76
C THR A 78 -0.84 -5.20 -1.77
N SER A 79 -1.04 -4.56 -0.62
CA SER A 79 -2.05 -3.51 -0.43
C SER A 79 -1.40 -2.14 -0.30
N LEU A 80 -2.08 -1.12 -0.82
CA LEU A 80 -1.77 0.29 -0.58
C LEU A 80 -2.46 0.86 0.66
N VAL A 81 -3.42 0.14 1.25
CA VAL A 81 -4.28 0.68 2.31
C VAL A 81 -3.48 0.92 3.61
N PRO A 82 -3.67 2.07 4.29
CA PRO A 82 -3.16 2.29 5.64
C PRO A 82 -3.88 1.39 6.63
N GLU A 83 -3.14 0.61 7.42
CA GLU A 83 -3.70 -0.40 8.34
C GLU A 83 -3.44 -0.09 9.82
N ASP A 84 -2.81 1.04 10.18
CA ASP A 84 -2.51 1.33 11.60
C ASP A 84 -3.30 2.51 12.20
N ASP A 85 -3.89 2.23 13.36
CA ASP A 85 -4.66 3.18 14.17
C ASP A 85 -3.80 4.34 14.72
N GLU A 86 -2.47 4.14 14.79
CA GLU A 86 -1.51 5.13 15.29
C GLU A 86 -1.35 6.30 14.33
N THR A 87 -1.18 6.04 13.03
CA THR A 87 -1.08 7.08 12.01
C THR A 87 -2.37 7.87 11.93
N ILE A 88 -3.51 7.17 11.96
CA ILE A 88 -4.84 7.80 12.00
C ILE A 88 -4.95 8.74 13.20
N ARG A 89 -4.59 8.28 14.41
CA ARG A 89 -4.61 9.11 15.61
C ARG A 89 -3.66 10.31 15.52
N ARG A 90 -2.46 10.14 14.94
CA ARG A 90 -1.53 11.26 14.73
C ARG A 90 -2.11 12.32 13.80
N LEU A 91 -2.73 11.90 12.69
CA LEU A 91 -3.37 12.82 11.75
C LEU A 91 -4.57 13.55 12.38
N LEU A 92 -5.39 12.84 13.16
CA LEU A 92 -6.46 13.47 13.95
C LEU A 92 -5.89 14.48 14.95
N GLY A 93 -4.79 14.15 15.62
CA GLY A 93 -4.10 15.06 16.52
C GLY A 93 -3.59 16.35 15.84
N VAL A 94 -3.13 16.26 14.58
CA VAL A 94 -2.75 17.45 13.78
C VAL A 94 -3.95 18.36 13.54
N LEU A 95 -5.12 17.79 13.23
CA LEU A 95 -6.36 18.54 13.01
C LEU A 95 -6.85 19.19 14.31
N GLU A 96 -6.92 18.41 15.40
CA GLU A 96 -7.38 18.88 16.71
C GLU A 96 -6.50 20.02 17.26
N ALA A 97 -5.18 19.88 17.15
CA ALA A 97 -4.23 20.88 17.65
C ALA A 97 -4.28 22.23 16.93
N ARG A 98 -4.92 22.29 15.75
CA ARG A 98 -4.97 23.48 14.88
C ARG A 98 -6.39 23.87 14.48
N ARG A 99 -7.39 23.33 15.17
CA ARG A 99 -8.81 23.58 14.86
C ARG A 99 -9.17 25.06 14.87
N ASP A 100 -8.58 25.83 15.78
CA ASP A 100 -8.81 27.26 15.96
C ASP A 100 -8.34 28.10 14.76
N VAL A 101 -7.33 27.63 14.01
CA VAL A 101 -6.76 28.37 12.88
C VAL A 101 -7.32 27.95 11.51
N LEU A 102 -8.15 26.90 11.43
CA LEU A 102 -8.75 26.40 10.18
C LEU A 102 -9.64 27.44 9.47
N GLY A 103 -10.13 28.45 10.18
CA GLY A 103 -10.88 29.56 9.59
C GLY A 103 -10.03 30.42 8.64
N THR A 104 -8.70 30.39 8.79
CA THR A 104 -7.77 31.20 7.98
C THR A 104 -7.14 30.38 6.86
N GLU A 105 -6.83 31.03 5.73
CA GLU A 105 -6.11 30.37 4.63
C GLU A 105 -4.75 29.82 5.07
N GLN A 106 -4.00 30.62 5.83
CA GLN A 106 -2.70 30.20 6.35
C GLN A 106 -2.81 29.03 7.32
N GLY A 107 -3.78 29.03 8.24
CA GLY A 107 -3.98 27.91 9.17
C GLY A 107 -4.35 26.61 8.45
N ARG A 108 -5.16 26.68 7.38
CA ARG A 108 -5.41 25.52 6.52
C ARG A 108 -4.15 25.05 5.79
N ARG A 109 -3.33 25.98 5.30
CA ARG A 109 -2.05 25.64 4.65
C ARG A 109 -1.12 24.91 5.63
N ASP A 110 -0.99 25.43 6.84
CA ASP A 110 -0.15 24.84 7.89
C ASP A 110 -0.60 23.41 8.22
N VAL A 111 -1.92 23.20 8.36
CA VAL A 111 -2.52 21.87 8.59
C VAL A 111 -2.24 20.90 7.46
N VAL A 112 -2.45 21.30 6.20
CA VAL A 112 -2.19 20.43 5.04
C VAL A 112 -0.71 20.05 4.97
N VAL A 113 0.19 21.02 5.12
CA VAL A 113 1.64 20.75 5.03
C VAL A 113 2.09 19.79 6.14
N GLU A 114 1.59 19.97 7.36
CA GLU A 114 1.93 19.06 8.46
C GLU A 114 1.29 17.68 8.31
N ALA A 115 0.03 17.62 7.88
CA ALA A 115 -0.65 16.35 7.63
C ALA A 115 0.09 15.53 6.56
N LEU A 116 0.56 16.17 5.49
CA LEU A 116 1.41 15.53 4.47
C LEU A 116 2.74 15.04 5.06
N ARG A 117 3.42 15.86 5.87
CA ARG A 117 4.68 15.45 6.50
C ARG A 117 4.51 14.20 7.36
N VAL A 118 3.49 14.20 8.22
CA VAL A 118 3.18 13.08 9.13
C VAL A 118 2.72 11.83 8.36
N SER A 119 1.83 11.98 7.37
CA SER A 119 1.32 10.83 6.62
C SER A 119 2.40 10.18 5.75
N LEU A 120 3.25 10.98 5.10
CA LEU A 120 4.30 10.46 4.24
C LEU A 120 5.38 9.71 5.01
N ASP A 121 5.80 10.21 6.18
CA ASP A 121 6.73 9.47 7.06
C ASP A 121 6.18 8.10 7.45
N ALA A 122 4.91 8.07 7.89
CA ALA A 122 4.24 6.83 8.26
C ALA A 122 4.14 5.85 7.09
N ASP A 123 3.74 6.34 5.91
CA ASP A 123 3.65 5.51 4.70
C ASP A 123 5.00 4.94 4.28
N ILE A 124 6.07 5.75 4.29
CA ILE A 124 7.42 5.30 3.96
C ILE A 124 7.84 4.16 4.90
N ARG A 125 7.71 4.36 6.22
CA ARG A 125 8.10 3.36 7.22
C ARG A 125 7.29 2.08 7.12
N ARG A 126 5.98 2.20 6.92
CA ARG A 126 5.07 1.07 6.72
C ARG A 126 5.44 0.25 5.49
N MET A 127 5.66 0.92 4.36
CA MET A 127 6.04 0.25 3.12
C MET A 127 7.42 -0.41 3.24
N LEU A 128 8.38 0.24 3.91
CA LEU A 128 9.71 -0.32 4.15
C LEU A 128 9.65 -1.57 5.05
N ALA A 129 8.79 -1.56 6.07
CA ALA A 129 8.59 -2.69 6.97
C ALA A 129 7.86 -3.87 6.30
N SER A 130 7.05 -3.62 5.27
CA SER A 130 6.22 -4.62 4.60
C SER A 130 7.05 -5.62 3.77
N PRO A 131 7.08 -6.91 4.16
CA PRO A 131 7.83 -7.91 3.39
C PRO A 131 7.20 -8.16 2.01
N LYS A 132 5.88 -7.98 1.86
CA LYS A 132 5.18 -8.04 0.57
C LYS A 132 5.66 -6.95 -0.40
N TRP A 133 5.81 -5.72 0.08
CA TRP A 133 6.37 -4.62 -0.72
C TRP A 133 7.81 -4.88 -1.12
N ARG A 134 8.63 -5.43 -0.21
CA ARG A 134 10.01 -5.84 -0.54
C ARG A 134 10.06 -6.93 -1.61
N LEU A 135 9.17 -7.92 -1.52
CA LEU A 135 9.02 -8.98 -2.52
C LEU A 135 8.64 -8.40 -3.90
N PHE A 136 7.62 -7.53 -3.95
CA PHE A 136 7.19 -6.85 -5.17
C PHE A 136 8.32 -6.03 -5.80
N MET A 137 9.03 -5.23 -5.00
CA MET A 137 10.15 -4.40 -5.45
C MET A 137 11.31 -5.23 -6.00
N ALA A 138 11.66 -6.32 -5.32
CA ALA A 138 12.69 -7.24 -5.79
C ALA A 138 12.29 -7.90 -7.11
N LEU A 139 11.07 -8.46 -7.22
CA LEU A 139 10.57 -9.07 -8.47
C LEU A 139 10.50 -8.07 -9.62
N SER A 140 10.12 -6.83 -9.35
CA SER A 140 10.08 -5.75 -10.36
C SER A 140 11.43 -5.56 -11.07
N VAL A 141 12.54 -5.85 -10.37
CA VAL A 141 13.90 -5.76 -10.93
C VAL A 141 14.41 -7.12 -11.40
N THR A 142 14.14 -8.20 -10.66
CA THR A 142 14.79 -9.50 -10.88
C THR A 142 13.99 -10.47 -11.73
N HIS A 143 12.71 -10.22 -12.06
CA HIS A 143 11.91 -11.19 -12.82
C HIS A 143 12.55 -11.57 -14.17
N GLN A 144 13.37 -10.71 -14.77
CA GLN A 144 14.07 -11.00 -16.02
C GLN A 144 15.11 -12.13 -15.89
N THR A 145 15.57 -12.45 -14.68
CA THR A 145 16.54 -13.53 -14.43
C THR A 145 15.89 -14.89 -14.22
N LEU A 146 14.55 -14.97 -14.23
CA LEU A 146 13.84 -16.23 -14.11
C LEU A 146 14.17 -17.13 -15.32
N PRO A 147 14.37 -18.44 -15.11
CA PRO A 147 14.91 -19.32 -16.15
C PRO A 147 13.92 -19.60 -17.29
N ASP A 148 12.62 -19.61 -16.98
CA ASP A 148 11.54 -19.99 -17.89
C ASP A 148 10.87 -18.77 -18.53
N GLU A 149 10.65 -18.80 -19.85
CA GLU A 149 10.13 -17.66 -20.61
C GLU A 149 8.66 -17.36 -20.33
N ASP A 150 7.83 -18.40 -20.22
CA ASP A 150 6.40 -18.27 -19.92
C ASP A 150 6.21 -17.75 -18.49
N LEU A 151 7.02 -18.23 -17.55
CA LEU A 151 7.08 -17.71 -16.19
C LEU A 151 7.49 -16.23 -16.17
N ARG A 152 8.52 -15.82 -16.92
CA ARG A 152 8.92 -14.41 -17.04
C ARG A 152 7.78 -13.54 -17.53
N ALA A 153 7.10 -13.95 -18.60
CA ALA A 153 5.99 -13.22 -19.18
C ALA A 153 4.81 -13.09 -18.20
N THR A 154 4.46 -14.19 -17.51
CA THR A 154 3.38 -14.23 -16.53
C THR A 154 3.65 -13.30 -15.34
N VAL A 155 4.87 -13.37 -14.78
CA VAL A 155 5.28 -12.50 -13.66
C VAL A 155 5.32 -11.03 -14.11
N ALA A 156 5.85 -10.73 -15.30
CA ALA A 156 5.88 -9.36 -15.82
C ALA A 156 4.47 -8.77 -16.02
N ALA A 157 3.53 -9.55 -16.56
CA ALA A 157 2.15 -9.13 -16.71
C ALA A 157 1.49 -8.84 -15.35
N SER A 158 1.66 -9.75 -14.37
CA SER A 158 1.11 -9.57 -13.02
C SER A 158 1.70 -8.36 -12.29
N LEU A 159 3.01 -8.11 -12.44
CA LEU A 159 3.65 -6.91 -11.89
C LEU A 159 3.08 -5.62 -12.52
N ALA A 160 2.86 -5.61 -13.83
CA ALA A 160 2.28 -4.48 -14.54
C ALA A 160 0.81 -4.23 -14.14
N GLU A 161 0.01 -5.30 -14.01
CA GLU A 161 -1.38 -5.21 -13.52
C GLU A 161 -1.44 -4.67 -12.10
N MET A 162 -0.56 -5.15 -11.20
CA MET A 162 -0.49 -4.67 -9.83
C MET A 162 -0.08 -3.20 -9.76
N GLU A 163 0.96 -2.78 -10.50
CA GLU A 163 1.36 -1.37 -10.56
C GLU A 163 0.21 -0.50 -11.10
N HIS A 164 -0.49 -0.95 -12.14
CA HIS A 164 -1.64 -0.23 -12.66
C HIS A 164 -2.76 -0.09 -11.61
N ALA A 165 -3.12 -1.18 -10.92
CA ALA A 165 -4.11 -1.15 -9.84
C ALA A 165 -3.69 -0.21 -8.70
N MET A 166 -2.40 -0.20 -8.35
CA MET A 166 -1.85 0.69 -7.35
C MET A 166 -1.93 2.16 -7.77
N VAL A 167 -1.62 2.46 -9.03
CA VAL A 167 -1.73 3.81 -9.58
C VAL A 167 -3.18 4.28 -9.55
N GLN A 168 -4.12 3.47 -10.04
CA GLN A 168 -5.55 3.77 -10.04
C GLN A 168 -6.04 4.07 -8.63
N ARG A 169 -5.78 3.17 -7.69
CA ARG A 169 -6.22 3.33 -6.30
C ARG A 169 -5.68 4.60 -5.65
N ARG A 170 -4.40 4.91 -5.88
CA ARG A 170 -3.78 6.13 -5.31
C ARG A 170 -4.30 7.40 -5.98
N ALA A 171 -4.67 7.37 -7.26
CA ALA A 171 -5.32 8.49 -7.94
C ALA A 171 -6.68 8.81 -7.32
N GLU A 172 -7.52 7.80 -7.07
CA GLU A 172 -8.82 7.94 -6.38
C GLU A 172 -8.66 8.56 -4.98
N ILE A 173 -7.64 8.11 -4.24
CA ILE A 173 -7.33 8.65 -2.91
C ILE A 173 -6.93 10.13 -3.03
N TYR A 174 -6.04 10.48 -3.95
CA TYR A 174 -5.63 11.87 -4.14
C TYR A 174 -6.77 12.79 -4.59
N GLU A 175 -7.65 12.31 -5.46
CA GLU A 175 -8.85 13.05 -5.85
C GLU A 175 -9.76 13.31 -4.65
N THR A 176 -10.08 12.26 -3.89
CA THR A 176 -10.94 12.36 -2.70
C THR A 176 -10.34 13.29 -1.66
N MET A 177 -9.05 13.13 -1.36
CA MET A 177 -8.35 13.93 -0.35
C MET A 177 -8.22 15.38 -0.78
N ALA A 178 -7.88 15.66 -2.04
CA ALA A 178 -7.78 17.02 -2.56
C ALA A 178 -9.12 17.76 -2.44
N ALA A 179 -10.23 17.14 -2.85
CA ALA A 179 -11.56 17.73 -2.74
C ALA A 179 -11.94 18.03 -1.27
N MET A 180 -11.63 17.10 -0.35
CA MET A 180 -11.90 17.24 1.08
C MET A 180 -11.17 18.44 1.70
N ILE A 181 -9.90 18.63 1.35
CA ILE A 181 -9.06 19.71 1.88
C ILE A 181 -9.13 21.00 1.05
N GLY A 182 -10.05 21.08 0.07
CA GLY A 182 -10.27 22.26 -0.78
C GLY A 182 -9.08 22.59 -1.69
N TYR A 183 -8.44 21.56 -2.22
CA TYR A 183 -7.38 21.65 -3.22
C TYR A 183 -7.90 21.17 -4.57
N ARG A 184 -7.27 21.67 -5.64
CA ARG A 184 -7.49 21.26 -7.02
C ARG A 184 -6.16 20.94 -7.70
N GLN A 185 -6.23 20.33 -8.87
CA GLN A 185 -5.05 20.14 -9.71
C GLN A 185 -4.54 21.47 -10.25
N ARG A 186 -3.21 21.60 -10.30
CA ARG A 186 -2.50 22.73 -10.89
C ARG A 186 -2.48 22.58 -12.42
N PRO A 187 -2.78 23.63 -13.19
CA PRO A 187 -2.61 23.59 -14.64
C PRO A 187 -1.19 23.17 -15.05
N PRO A 188 -1.02 22.42 -16.15
CA PRO A 188 -2.04 22.03 -17.13
C PRO A 188 -2.84 20.76 -16.76
N TRP A 189 -2.61 20.18 -15.58
CA TRP A 189 -3.29 18.96 -15.16
C TRP A 189 -4.75 19.22 -14.85
N SER A 190 -5.62 18.31 -15.27
CA SER A 190 -7.05 18.34 -14.96
C SER A 190 -7.65 16.94 -15.08
N GLY A 191 -8.75 16.71 -14.34
CA GLY A 191 -9.53 15.48 -14.39
C GLY A 191 -8.74 14.23 -13.96
N GLU A 192 -9.27 13.08 -14.36
CA GLU A 192 -8.74 11.76 -14.05
C GLU A 192 -7.26 11.60 -14.48
N GLU A 193 -6.93 12.03 -15.71
CA GLU A 193 -5.57 11.91 -16.26
C GLU A 193 -4.53 12.64 -15.40
N GLY A 194 -4.87 13.80 -14.83
CA GLY A 194 -3.97 14.53 -13.95
C GLY A 194 -3.72 13.82 -12.62
N PHE A 195 -4.73 13.15 -12.04
CA PHE A 195 -4.58 12.40 -10.80
C PHE A 195 -3.83 11.09 -11.04
N MET A 196 -4.03 10.48 -12.20
CA MET A 196 -3.23 9.36 -12.68
C MET A 196 -1.76 9.73 -12.84
N ALA A 197 -1.45 10.88 -13.46
CA ALA A 197 -0.09 11.39 -13.58
C ALA A 197 0.57 11.66 -12.21
N LEU A 198 -0.17 12.32 -11.30
CA LEU A 198 0.28 12.54 -9.92
C LEU A 198 0.56 11.21 -9.20
N SER A 199 -0.36 10.24 -9.34
CA SER A 199 -0.23 8.92 -8.74
C SER A 199 0.99 8.16 -9.26
N GLN A 200 1.26 8.19 -10.57
CA GLN A 200 2.45 7.58 -11.16
C GLN A 200 3.73 8.22 -10.61
N LEU A 201 3.83 9.55 -10.65
CA LEU A 201 5.03 10.27 -10.20
C LEU A 201 5.29 10.06 -8.70
N SER A 202 4.24 10.08 -7.88
CA SER A 202 4.34 9.79 -6.46
C SER A 202 4.81 8.35 -6.21
N GLY A 203 4.28 7.37 -6.95
CA GLY A 203 4.72 5.98 -6.87
C GLY A 203 6.19 5.78 -7.24
N LEU A 204 6.65 6.42 -8.32
CA LEU A 204 8.06 6.40 -8.73
C LEU A 204 8.97 7.02 -7.66
N THR A 205 8.55 8.15 -7.09
CA THR A 205 9.29 8.84 -6.02
C THR A 205 9.39 7.97 -4.78
N MET A 206 8.27 7.38 -4.35
CA MET A 206 8.20 6.45 -3.22
C MET A 206 9.12 5.24 -3.43
N ARG A 207 9.08 4.62 -4.61
CA ARG A 207 9.96 3.48 -4.92
C ARG A 207 11.44 3.85 -4.85
N GLY A 208 11.82 5.04 -5.32
CA GLY A 208 13.19 5.55 -5.20
C GLY A 208 13.61 5.74 -3.74
N VAL A 209 12.74 6.33 -2.93
CA VAL A 209 12.94 6.49 -1.47
C VAL A 209 13.15 5.13 -0.81
N LEU A 210 12.22 4.17 -1.04
CA LEU A 210 12.29 2.85 -0.43
C LEU A 210 13.55 2.09 -0.85
N SER A 211 13.93 2.18 -2.13
CA SER A 211 15.16 1.57 -2.64
C SER A 211 16.40 2.07 -1.91
N ARG A 212 16.51 3.38 -1.67
CA ARG A 212 17.61 3.96 -0.89
C ARG A 212 17.55 3.54 0.58
N ALA A 213 16.38 3.64 1.20
CA ALA A 213 16.18 3.35 2.63
C ALA A 213 16.43 1.87 2.98
N LEU A 214 16.29 0.95 2.03
CA LEU A 214 16.66 -0.47 2.23
C LEU A 214 18.15 -0.67 2.53
N GLY A 215 19.03 0.16 1.96
CA GLY A 215 20.47 0.11 2.20
C GLY A 215 20.95 1.00 3.34
N ASP A 216 20.18 2.02 3.68
CA ASP A 216 20.52 3.05 4.66
C ASP A 216 19.23 3.57 5.33
N PRO A 217 18.69 2.84 6.32
CA PRO A 217 17.42 3.20 6.96
C PRO A 217 17.54 4.45 7.85
N ASP A 218 18.73 4.70 8.42
CA ASP A 218 18.99 5.84 9.30
C ASP A 218 18.79 7.18 8.57
N TRP A 219 18.94 7.18 7.24
CA TRP A 219 18.63 8.33 6.37
C TRP A 219 17.19 8.86 6.53
N LEU A 220 16.22 8.03 6.94
CA LEU A 220 14.84 8.47 7.20
C LEU A 220 14.72 9.34 8.47
N ASP A 221 15.69 9.25 9.37
CA ASP A 221 15.72 9.95 10.64
C ASP A 221 16.61 11.21 10.61
N GLU A 222 17.30 11.46 9.49
CA GLU A 222 18.01 12.72 9.25
C GLU A 222 17.01 13.87 9.04
N ARG A 223 16.82 14.68 10.09
CA ARG A 223 15.89 15.81 10.10
C ARG A 223 16.60 17.16 10.08
N THR A 224 16.03 18.09 9.32
CA THR A 224 16.44 19.50 9.31
C THR A 224 15.22 20.38 9.59
N GLU A 225 15.35 21.33 10.53
CA GLU A 225 14.32 22.32 10.83
C GLU A 225 14.19 23.33 9.68
N LEU A 226 13.08 23.27 8.94
CA LEU A 226 12.85 24.10 7.76
C LEU A 226 11.40 24.60 7.70
N ALA A 227 11.22 25.86 7.31
CA ALA A 227 9.92 26.41 6.93
C ALA A 227 9.73 26.20 5.42
N LEU A 228 9.02 25.13 5.06
CA LEU A 228 8.80 24.74 3.66
C LEU A 228 7.35 24.88 3.25
N PHE A 229 7.13 24.87 1.94
CA PHE A 229 5.81 24.79 1.33
C PHE A 229 4.83 25.89 1.79
N GLY A 230 5.33 27.05 2.24
CA GLY A 230 4.49 28.15 2.69
C GLY A 230 3.81 27.92 4.05
N ALA A 231 4.32 27.00 4.87
CA ALA A 231 3.93 26.90 6.27
C ALA A 231 4.47 28.09 7.09
N SER A 232 3.73 28.50 8.12
CA SER A 232 4.04 29.67 8.96
C SER A 232 5.29 29.51 9.82
N GLY A 233 5.66 28.28 10.15
CA GLY A 233 6.75 27.96 11.07
C GLY A 233 7.64 26.82 10.57
N PRO A 234 8.85 26.70 11.15
CA PRO A 234 9.71 25.56 10.86
C PRO A 234 9.13 24.27 11.45
N ALA A 235 9.44 23.16 10.79
CA ALA A 235 9.20 21.80 11.27
C ALA A 235 10.39 20.90 10.93
N PRO A 236 10.58 19.75 11.61
CA PRO A 236 11.63 18.81 11.29
C PRO A 236 11.28 18.00 10.03
N TRP A 237 12.00 18.28 8.94
CA TRP A 237 11.83 17.60 7.65
C TRP A 237 12.97 16.63 7.36
N SER A 238 12.61 15.45 6.88
CA SER A 238 13.51 14.51 6.21
C SER A 238 13.48 14.73 4.69
N GLN A 239 14.55 14.32 4.00
CA GLN A 239 14.62 14.40 2.53
C GLN A 239 13.48 13.63 1.82
N PRO A 240 13.09 12.41 2.24
CA PRO A 240 11.94 11.70 1.65
C PRO A 240 10.61 12.47 1.72
N GLU A 241 10.30 13.06 2.89
CA GLU A 241 9.07 13.85 3.07
C GLU A 241 9.06 15.08 2.16
N ILE A 242 10.21 15.76 2.03
CA ILE A 242 10.36 16.91 1.13
C ILE A 242 10.10 16.49 -0.32
N ALA A 243 10.70 15.38 -0.77
CA ALA A 243 10.57 14.90 -2.14
C ALA A 243 9.11 14.56 -2.48
N LEU A 244 8.43 13.79 -1.63
CA LEU A 244 7.03 13.40 -1.85
C LEU A 244 6.07 14.58 -1.72
N THR A 245 6.28 15.47 -0.75
CA THR A 245 5.48 16.70 -0.60
C THR A 245 5.64 17.63 -1.79
N THR A 246 6.85 17.72 -2.35
CA THR A 246 7.11 18.49 -3.58
C THR A 246 6.34 17.94 -4.77
N VAL A 247 6.25 16.62 -4.92
CA VAL A 247 5.43 15.99 -5.97
C VAL A 247 3.96 16.33 -5.79
N LEU A 248 3.42 16.16 -4.58
CA LEU A 248 2.01 16.43 -4.27
C LEU A 248 1.65 17.90 -4.48
N LEU A 249 2.36 18.83 -3.84
CA LEU A 249 2.08 20.27 -3.91
C LEU A 249 2.56 20.91 -5.21
N GLY A 250 3.37 20.22 -6.01
CA GLY A 250 3.68 20.57 -7.39
C GLY A 250 2.53 20.28 -8.36
N HIS A 251 1.64 19.35 -8.00
CA HIS A 251 0.45 18.98 -8.80
C HIS A 251 -0.85 19.52 -8.22
N LEU A 252 -0.87 19.91 -6.94
CA LEU A 252 -2.05 20.37 -6.23
C LEU A 252 -1.87 21.79 -5.71
N GLU A 253 -2.92 22.60 -5.81
CA GLU A 253 -2.98 23.96 -5.25
C GLU A 253 -4.29 24.18 -4.51
N PRO A 254 -4.33 25.13 -3.56
CA PRO A 254 -5.59 25.56 -2.97
C PRO A 254 -6.58 25.98 -4.07
N ASP A 255 -7.83 25.56 -3.96
CA ASP A 255 -8.88 25.98 -4.88
C ASP A 255 -9.48 27.32 -4.44
N PRO A 256 -9.22 28.44 -5.16
CA PRO A 256 -9.76 29.74 -4.80
C PRO A 256 -11.29 29.82 -4.92
N SER A 257 -11.93 28.86 -5.61
CA SER A 257 -13.40 28.81 -5.71
C SER A 257 -14.06 28.22 -4.47
N VAL A 258 -13.28 27.55 -3.61
CA VAL A 258 -13.78 26.93 -2.37
C VAL A 258 -13.87 27.98 -1.27
N VAL A 259 -15.10 28.22 -0.81
CA VAL A 259 -15.38 29.06 0.36
C VAL A 259 -15.38 28.19 1.63
N TRP A 260 -14.57 28.59 2.61
CA TRP A 260 -14.43 27.89 3.89
C TRP A 260 -15.35 28.50 4.96
N THR A 261 -16.56 27.97 5.05
CA THR A 261 -17.49 28.29 6.16
C THR A 261 -17.26 27.35 7.34
N PRO A 262 -17.70 27.72 8.56
CA PRO A 262 -17.64 26.81 9.72
C PRO A 262 -18.32 25.47 9.46
N GLU A 263 -19.43 25.45 8.72
CA GLU A 263 -20.16 24.24 8.35
C GLU A 263 -19.34 23.35 7.42
N ARG A 264 -18.62 23.93 6.45
CA ARG A 264 -17.72 23.17 5.57
C ARG A 264 -16.55 22.59 6.35
N ILE A 265 -15.96 23.35 7.26
CA ILE A 265 -14.85 22.87 8.11
C ILE A 265 -15.33 21.66 8.92
N ALA A 266 -16.49 21.76 9.57
CA ALA A 266 -17.08 20.65 10.32
C ALA A 266 -17.37 19.43 9.43
N ALA A 267 -17.89 19.64 8.22
CA ALA A 267 -18.14 18.56 7.26
C ALA A 267 -16.84 17.87 6.79
N SER A 268 -15.77 18.63 6.54
CA SER A 268 -14.45 18.07 6.22
C SER A 268 -13.86 17.27 7.39
N GLU A 269 -14.01 17.75 8.62
CA GLU A 269 -13.59 17.02 9.82
C GLU A 269 -14.37 15.70 10.00
N GLU A 270 -15.69 15.73 9.82
CA GLU A 270 -16.55 14.54 9.91
C GLU A 270 -16.20 13.52 8.81
N GLN A 271 -16.00 14.00 7.57
CA GLN A 271 -15.59 13.13 6.46
C GLN A 271 -14.22 12.51 6.71
N PHE A 272 -13.26 13.28 7.24
CA PHE A 272 -11.95 12.76 7.61
C PHE A 272 -12.05 11.69 8.70
N ALA A 273 -12.85 11.94 9.75
CA ALA A 273 -13.10 10.98 10.82
C ALA A 273 -13.78 9.70 10.31
N ALA A 274 -14.71 9.81 9.35
CA ALA A 274 -15.38 8.66 8.73
C ALA A 274 -14.42 7.81 7.88
N ILE A 275 -13.52 8.46 7.11
CA ILE A 275 -12.47 7.75 6.37
C ILE A 275 -11.49 7.09 7.33
N ALA A 276 -11.06 7.80 8.37
CA ALA A 276 -10.22 7.23 9.44
C ALA A 276 -10.87 5.99 10.08
N ALA A 277 -12.16 6.06 10.43
CA ALA A 277 -12.88 4.94 11.03
C ALA A 277 -13.03 3.74 10.07
N SER A 278 -13.23 3.98 8.78
CA SER A 278 -13.32 2.90 7.79
C SER A 278 -11.97 2.24 7.52
N LEU A 279 -10.87 2.99 7.64
CA LEU A 279 -9.50 2.48 7.51
C LEU A 279 -9.04 1.70 8.75
N GLY A 280 -9.41 2.14 9.96
CA GLY A 280 -9.12 1.41 11.21
C GLY A 280 -9.99 0.14 11.41
N ALA A 281 -11.16 0.07 10.78
CA ALA A 281 -12.02 -1.11 10.78
C ALA A 281 -11.55 -2.16 9.76
N SER A 282 -10.32 -2.67 9.89
CA SER A 282 -9.85 -3.76 9.04
C SER A 282 -10.57 -5.08 9.38
N PRO A 283 -11.07 -5.86 8.40
CA PRO A 283 -11.92 -7.04 8.61
C PRO A 283 -11.24 -8.24 9.30
N ASP A 284 -9.94 -8.16 9.60
CA ASP A 284 -9.19 -9.24 10.28
C ASP A 284 -9.45 -9.32 11.79
N GLN A 285 -10.05 -8.29 12.40
CA GLN A 285 -10.53 -8.37 13.79
C GLN A 285 -11.81 -9.23 13.94
N ALA A 286 -12.45 -9.63 12.83
CA ALA A 286 -13.66 -10.45 12.86
C ALA A 286 -13.41 -11.97 12.87
N ARG A 287 -12.14 -12.42 12.82
CA ARG A 287 -11.76 -13.84 13.00
C ARG A 287 -10.94 -14.04 14.28
N GLY A 288 -11.49 -13.60 15.41
CA GLY A 288 -11.06 -14.11 16.70
C GLY A 288 -11.54 -15.54 16.88
N ASP A 289 -10.60 -16.47 17.03
CA ASP A 289 -10.81 -17.88 17.36
C ASP A 289 -11.82 -18.06 18.51
N PRO A 290 -12.77 -19.00 18.40
CA PRO A 290 -13.41 -19.55 19.58
C PRO A 290 -12.44 -20.55 20.24
N THR A 291 -12.11 -20.27 21.50
CA THR A 291 -11.55 -21.21 22.49
C THR A 291 -12.10 -22.62 22.39
#